data_AF-A0A519QG20-F1
#
_entry.id   AF-A0A519QG20-F1
#
_cell.length_a   1.000
_cell.length_b   1.000
_cell.length_c   1.000
_cell.angle_alpha   90.00
_cell.angle_beta   90.00
_cell.angle_gamma   90.00
#
_symmetry.space_group_name_H-M   'P 1'
#
loop_
_entity.id
_entity.type
_entity.pdbx_description
1 polymer ?
#
loop_
_entity_poly.entity_id
_entity_poly.type
_entity_poly.pdbx_seq_one_letter_code
_entity_poly.pdbx_strand_id
1 'polypeptide(L)'
;NIEGNITGERITTTMQDYVKSIDPTRPVSVGISSGFRSGISSVVEIMGYNYMGNGDIDAHRNNFKQQPGMGTEEGSTFATRGIYFTDDAKQYKSAYDKKPRPTFYSIEEGWKFYATRSYLAGMFIWTGFDYRGEPTPYGWPSVTSYFGMMDMCGFPKDNAFYLKSWWGNEPVLHLLPHWNWEGMEGEEIDVWAYSNCDEVELFLNKKSLGRKKMEQYGHLEWKVAYQPGTLEAFGYKNGKKILSSVRKTTGKIEKIKLISHKESLKKGTDIAVITVEVTDRNGLQVPTANNEITFEIKGGGKIIGVGNGDPTSHEKDKFIDAISNVSITNLKEQALESSIFPQQL
;
A
#
# COMPACT_ATOMS: atom_id res chain seq x y z
N ASN A 1 -25.10 20.26 -7.40
CA ASN A 1 -24.13 20.02 -6.30
C ASN A 1 -24.83 20.32 -4.97
N ILE A 2 -25.07 19.30 -4.15
CA ILE A 2 -25.81 19.40 -2.88
C ILE A 2 -24.91 19.97 -1.77
N GLU A 3 -23.61 19.67 -1.78
CA GLU A 3 -22.70 20.02 -0.69
C GLU A 3 -22.59 21.53 -0.46
N GLY A 4 -22.62 22.32 -1.54
CA GLY A 4 -22.46 23.77 -1.50
C GLY A 4 -23.75 24.58 -1.32
N ASN A 5 -24.91 23.97 -1.10
CA ASN A 5 -26.21 24.67 -1.12
C ASN A 5 -27.07 24.46 0.13
N ILE A 6 -28.19 25.20 0.22
CA ILE A 6 -29.13 25.18 1.36
C ILE A 6 -29.76 23.80 1.61
N THR A 7 -29.88 22.97 0.58
CA THR A 7 -30.37 21.60 0.75
C THR A 7 -29.37 20.77 1.53
N GLY A 8 -28.07 20.83 1.18
CA GLY A 8 -27.01 20.16 1.94
C GLY A 8 -26.89 20.66 3.38
N GLU A 9 -27.05 21.97 3.58
CA GLU A 9 -27.10 22.59 4.90
C GLU A 9 -28.22 21.98 5.76
N ARG A 10 -29.46 22.01 5.27
CA ARG A 10 -30.64 21.49 6.00
C ARG A 10 -30.52 20.00 6.33
N ILE A 11 -30.02 19.21 5.38
CA ILE A 11 -29.77 17.77 5.59
C ILE A 11 -28.75 17.59 6.71
N THR A 12 -27.62 18.28 6.63
CA THR A 12 -26.54 18.16 7.62
C THR A 12 -27.00 18.58 9.01
N THR A 13 -27.67 19.73 9.13
CA THR A 13 -28.22 20.18 10.41
C THR A 13 -29.16 19.14 11.03
N THR A 14 -30.10 18.62 10.23
CA THR A 14 -31.06 17.60 10.70
C THR A 14 -30.35 16.32 11.16
N MET A 15 -29.34 15.86 10.41
CA MET A 15 -28.56 14.67 10.76
C MET A 15 -27.69 14.89 12.01
N GLN A 16 -27.08 16.06 12.15
CA GLN A 16 -26.31 16.42 13.34
C GLN A 16 -27.20 16.43 14.58
N ASP A 17 -28.36 17.07 14.53
CA ASP A 17 -29.31 17.13 15.66
C ASP A 17 -29.73 15.71 16.09
N TYR A 18 -30.00 14.83 15.13
CA TYR A 18 -30.32 13.43 15.42
C TYR A 18 -29.16 12.70 16.10
N VAL A 19 -27.94 12.79 15.55
CA VAL A 19 -26.73 12.17 16.16
C VAL A 19 -26.51 12.71 17.58
N LYS A 20 -26.65 14.02 17.79
CA LYS A 20 -26.48 14.66 19.10
C LYS A 20 -27.54 14.27 20.12
N SER A 21 -28.74 13.88 19.67
CA SER A 21 -29.76 13.33 20.55
C SER A 21 -29.39 11.96 21.13
N ILE A 22 -28.48 11.23 20.46
CA ILE A 22 -27.99 9.91 20.88
C ILE A 22 -26.65 10.03 21.62
N ASP A 23 -25.70 10.78 21.06
CA ASP A 23 -24.38 11.01 21.64
C ASP A 23 -23.97 12.49 21.49
N PRO A 24 -24.17 13.32 22.53
CA PRO A 24 -23.74 14.70 22.48
C PRO A 24 -22.22 14.88 22.71
N THR A 25 -21.49 13.82 23.11
CA THR A 25 -20.10 13.92 23.55
C THR A 25 -19.08 13.96 22.41
N ARG A 26 -19.50 13.59 21.19
CA ARG A 26 -18.64 13.56 20.00
C ARG A 26 -19.08 14.62 18.98
N PRO A 27 -18.15 15.37 18.38
CA PRO A 27 -18.47 16.29 17.30
C PRO A 27 -18.74 15.54 15.99
N VAL A 28 -19.59 16.10 15.15
CA VAL A 28 -19.94 15.56 13.83
C VAL A 28 -19.03 16.16 12.76
N SER A 29 -18.64 15.33 11.79
CA SER A 29 -17.88 15.73 10.61
C SER A 29 -18.47 15.09 9.36
N VAL A 30 -18.16 15.64 8.20
CA VAL A 30 -18.58 15.16 6.88
C VAL A 30 -17.40 15.29 5.93
N GLY A 31 -17.14 14.25 5.11
CA GLY A 31 -16.19 14.36 4.01
C GLY A 31 -16.81 15.14 2.85
N ILE A 32 -16.29 16.33 2.58
CA ILE A 32 -16.87 17.27 1.60
C ILE A 32 -15.93 17.36 0.41
N SER A 33 -16.41 17.08 -0.79
CA SER A 33 -15.61 17.12 -2.02
C SER A 33 -15.81 18.41 -2.83
N SER A 34 -16.65 19.33 -2.35
CA SER A 34 -16.99 20.57 -3.03
C SER A 34 -17.73 21.55 -2.12
N GLY A 35 -17.68 22.84 -2.44
CA GLY A 35 -18.42 23.85 -1.68
C GLY A 35 -17.80 24.19 -0.32
N PHE A 36 -16.47 24.37 -0.25
CA PHE A 36 -15.73 24.83 0.95
C PHE A 36 -16.01 26.31 1.33
N ARG A 37 -17.25 26.78 1.17
CA ARG A 37 -17.66 28.17 1.39
C ARG A 37 -19.09 28.31 1.91
N SER A 38 -19.97 27.35 1.60
CA SER A 38 -21.41 27.40 1.90
C SER A 38 -22.00 26.00 1.96
N GLY A 39 -23.25 25.89 2.41
CA GLY A 39 -23.99 24.63 2.47
C GLY A 39 -23.56 23.79 3.67
N ILE A 40 -23.08 22.57 3.43
CA ILE A 40 -22.62 21.67 4.51
C ILE A 40 -21.49 22.32 5.31
N SER A 41 -20.53 22.95 4.61
CA SER A 41 -19.36 23.56 5.23
C SER A 41 -19.70 24.68 6.22
N SER A 42 -20.83 25.38 6.05
CA SER A 42 -21.24 26.46 6.95
C SER A 42 -21.90 26.00 8.25
N VAL A 43 -22.31 24.73 8.38
CA VAL A 43 -23.07 24.24 9.54
C VAL A 43 -22.47 23.01 10.23
N VAL A 44 -21.55 22.29 9.58
CA VAL A 44 -20.92 21.11 10.18
C VAL A 44 -20.04 21.51 11.37
N GLU A 45 -20.00 20.73 12.45
CA GLU A 45 -19.16 21.06 13.62
C GLU A 45 -17.66 21.01 13.32
N ILE A 46 -17.21 19.99 12.58
CA ILE A 46 -15.82 19.85 12.11
C ILE A 46 -15.81 19.75 10.58
N MET A 47 -15.11 20.69 9.94
CA MET A 47 -14.95 20.70 8.49
C MET A 47 -14.08 19.53 8.03
N GLY A 48 -14.61 18.70 7.13
CA GLY A 48 -13.87 17.62 6.48
C GLY A 48 -13.58 17.96 5.02
N TYR A 49 -12.31 18.10 4.67
CA TYR A 49 -11.88 18.36 3.30
C TYR A 49 -11.55 17.05 2.60
N ASN A 50 -12.29 16.69 1.56
CA ASN A 50 -11.86 15.68 0.60
C ASN A 50 -11.09 16.38 -0.52
N TYR A 51 -9.82 16.04 -0.63
CA TYR A 51 -8.83 16.51 -1.60
C TYR A 51 -8.62 18.01 -1.59
N MET A 52 -7.42 18.44 -1.22
CA MET A 52 -7.06 19.87 -1.18
C MET A 52 -7.15 20.59 -2.54
N GLY A 53 -7.25 19.86 -3.65
CA GLY A 53 -7.49 20.43 -4.97
C GLY A 53 -8.94 20.81 -5.27
N ASN A 54 -9.89 20.39 -4.43
CA ASN A 54 -11.31 20.68 -4.62
C ASN A 54 -11.73 22.08 -4.13
N GLY A 55 -10.86 22.78 -3.40
CA GLY A 55 -11.13 24.13 -2.94
C GLY A 55 -10.03 24.71 -2.08
N ASP A 56 -10.15 26.00 -1.78
CA ASP A 56 -9.18 26.73 -0.99
C ASP A 56 -9.48 26.59 0.51
N ILE A 57 -8.70 25.72 1.17
CA ILE A 57 -8.81 25.42 2.60
C ILE A 57 -8.43 26.64 3.45
N ASP A 58 -7.41 27.40 3.06
CA ASP A 58 -6.96 28.59 3.80
C ASP A 58 -8.03 29.71 3.71
N ALA A 59 -8.66 29.89 2.55
CA ALA A 59 -9.80 30.81 2.40
C ALA A 59 -11.02 30.39 3.22
N HIS A 60 -11.36 29.09 3.25
CA HIS A 60 -12.41 28.59 4.14
C HIS A 60 -12.09 28.92 5.60
N ARG A 61 -10.88 28.59 6.07
CA ARG A 61 -10.43 28.88 7.44
C ARG A 61 -10.56 30.37 7.78
N ASN A 62 -10.28 31.27 6.84
CA ASN A 62 -10.41 32.71 7.06
C ASN A 62 -11.87 33.17 7.26
N ASN A 63 -12.82 32.50 6.60
CA ASN A 63 -14.26 32.76 6.74
C ASN A 63 -14.84 32.11 8.00
N PHE A 64 -14.34 30.92 8.37
CA PHE A 64 -14.85 30.10 9.48
C PHE A 64 -13.77 29.87 10.55
N LYS A 65 -13.26 30.96 11.13
CA LYS A 65 -12.06 30.94 12.02
C LYS A 65 -12.16 30.07 13.26
N GLN A 66 -13.37 29.78 13.74
CA GLN A 66 -13.58 28.96 14.93
C GLN A 66 -13.94 27.51 14.61
N GLN A 67 -14.15 27.19 13.33
CA GLN A 67 -14.47 25.85 12.89
C GLN A 67 -13.15 25.05 12.78
N PRO A 68 -12.98 23.96 13.54
CA PRO A 68 -11.87 23.04 13.32
C PRO A 68 -12.02 22.34 11.97
N GLY A 69 -10.90 21.86 11.42
CA GLY A 69 -10.92 21.12 10.16
C GLY A 69 -9.85 20.05 10.05
N MET A 70 -10.07 19.10 9.14
CA MET A 70 -9.13 18.04 8.81
C MET A 70 -9.32 17.57 7.38
N GLY A 71 -8.29 16.99 6.78
CA GLY A 71 -8.41 16.28 5.52
C GLY A 71 -9.09 14.95 5.76
N THR A 72 -10.37 14.82 5.41
CA THR A 72 -11.13 13.57 5.56
C THR A 72 -10.80 12.54 4.50
N GLU A 73 -10.24 13.00 3.36
CA GLU A 73 -9.75 12.14 2.30
C GLU A 73 -8.68 12.89 1.52
N GLU A 74 -7.45 12.41 1.54
CA GLU A 74 -6.32 13.05 0.85
C GLU A 74 -5.42 12.00 0.21
N GLY A 75 -4.56 12.43 -0.71
CA GLY A 75 -3.77 11.52 -1.52
C GLY A 75 -4.59 10.99 -2.70
N SER A 76 -4.82 9.67 -2.77
CA SER A 76 -5.31 8.97 -3.97
C SER A 76 -4.24 8.85 -5.07
N THR A 77 -2.99 8.70 -4.66
CA THR A 77 -1.87 8.35 -5.54
C THR A 77 -1.98 6.90 -5.98
N PHE A 78 -1.43 6.56 -7.14
CA PHE A 78 -1.48 5.19 -7.66
C PHE A 78 -0.10 4.54 -7.58
N ALA A 79 -0.04 3.31 -7.06
CA ALA A 79 1.19 2.52 -7.04
C ALA A 79 0.88 1.02 -7.15
N THR A 80 1.72 0.29 -7.87
CA THR A 80 1.78 -1.18 -7.85
C THR A 80 3.06 -1.60 -7.14
N ARG A 81 2.98 -2.53 -6.18
CA ARG A 81 4.13 -2.91 -5.36
C ARG A 81 5.27 -3.43 -6.23
N GLY A 82 6.47 -2.87 -6.05
CA GLY A 82 7.68 -3.32 -6.74
C GLY A 82 7.80 -2.90 -8.21
N ILE A 83 6.86 -2.09 -8.72
CA ILE A 83 6.93 -1.55 -10.08
C ILE A 83 7.46 -0.12 -10.01
N TYR A 84 8.47 0.21 -10.81
CA TYR A 84 9.09 1.55 -10.79
C TYR A 84 9.04 2.28 -12.14
N PHE A 85 8.64 1.59 -13.20
CA PHE A 85 8.27 2.19 -14.48
C PHE A 85 6.79 1.93 -14.74
N THR A 86 6.04 2.98 -15.10
CA THR A 86 4.62 2.79 -15.47
C THR A 86 4.55 1.99 -16.77
N ASP A 87 3.72 0.95 -16.77
CA ASP A 87 3.40 0.14 -17.95
C ASP A 87 1.88 0.12 -18.08
N ASP A 88 1.33 1.07 -18.85
CA ASP A 88 -0.13 1.20 -19.02
C ASP A 88 -0.73 0.01 -19.79
N ALA A 89 0.05 -0.71 -20.59
CA ALA A 89 -0.42 -1.90 -21.30
C ALA A 89 -0.66 -3.05 -20.34
N LYS A 90 0.20 -3.21 -19.33
CA LYS A 90 0.02 -4.14 -18.21
C LYS A 90 -0.80 -3.56 -17.05
N GLN A 91 -1.21 -2.29 -17.14
CA GLN A 91 -1.91 -1.57 -16.09
C GLN A 91 -1.12 -1.56 -14.76
N TYR A 92 0.19 -1.37 -14.84
CA TYR A 92 1.04 -1.24 -13.65
C TYR A 92 1.49 0.21 -13.43
N LYS A 93 1.33 0.69 -12.20
CA LYS A 93 1.72 2.05 -11.81
C LYS A 93 3.03 2.03 -11.05
N SER A 94 3.90 2.95 -11.44
CA SER A 94 5.16 3.21 -10.72
C SER A 94 4.91 3.52 -9.24
N ALA A 95 5.77 3.00 -8.36
CA ALA A 95 5.68 3.14 -6.92
C ALA A 95 6.24 4.46 -6.38
N TYR A 96 6.82 5.32 -7.22
CA TYR A 96 7.22 6.67 -6.81
C TYR A 96 6.01 7.53 -6.52
N ASP A 97 6.00 8.19 -5.35
CA ASP A 97 4.94 9.12 -4.96
C ASP A 97 4.83 10.29 -5.95
N LYS A 98 3.78 10.28 -6.76
CA LYS A 98 3.52 11.30 -7.78
C LYS A 98 2.05 11.64 -7.80
N LYS A 99 1.75 12.89 -8.17
CA LYS A 99 0.38 13.34 -8.40
C LYS A 99 -0.30 12.44 -9.44
N PRO A 100 -1.51 11.93 -9.18
CA PRO A 100 -2.24 11.12 -10.15
C PRO A 100 -2.79 11.97 -11.31
N ARG A 101 -3.03 13.27 -11.08
CA ARG A 101 -3.50 14.26 -12.06
C ARG A 101 -3.26 15.70 -11.55
N PRO A 102 -3.37 16.75 -12.38
CA PRO A 102 -2.99 18.12 -12.00
C PRO A 102 -3.72 18.71 -10.79
N THR A 103 -4.98 18.33 -10.55
CA THR A 103 -5.80 18.80 -9.43
C THR A 103 -5.69 17.93 -8.18
N PHE A 104 -4.81 16.92 -8.20
CA PHE A 104 -4.56 16.03 -7.07
C PHE A 104 -3.11 16.19 -6.63
N TYR A 105 -2.83 15.66 -5.45
CA TYR A 105 -1.56 15.86 -4.77
C TYR A 105 -0.97 14.51 -4.39
N SER A 106 0.36 14.47 -4.36
CA SER A 106 1.06 13.30 -3.87
C SER A 106 0.87 13.15 -2.35
N ILE A 107 1.21 11.99 -1.79
CA ILE A 107 1.16 11.81 -0.33
C ILE A 107 2.11 12.81 0.35
N GLU A 108 3.27 13.06 -0.24
CA GLU A 108 4.22 14.06 0.25
C GLU A 108 3.66 15.47 0.27
N GLU A 109 3.07 15.92 -0.83
CA GLU A 109 2.49 17.27 -0.91
C GLU A 109 1.33 17.46 0.07
N GLY A 110 0.44 16.46 0.16
CA GLY A 110 -0.65 16.46 1.13
C GLY A 110 -0.12 16.51 2.56
N TRP A 111 0.78 15.60 2.93
CA TRP A 111 1.32 15.57 4.29
C TRP A 111 2.02 16.88 4.66
N LYS A 112 2.85 17.42 3.78
CA LYS A 112 3.50 18.72 4.00
C LYS A 112 2.49 19.84 4.16
N PHE A 113 1.39 19.85 3.40
CA PHE A 113 0.33 20.84 3.52
C PHE A 113 -0.32 20.82 4.91
N TYR A 114 -0.72 19.64 5.39
CA TYR A 114 -1.40 19.48 6.67
C TYR A 114 -0.46 19.65 7.87
N ALA A 115 0.75 19.08 7.81
CA ALA A 115 1.72 19.15 8.91
C ALA A 115 2.23 20.57 9.20
N THR A 116 2.18 21.47 8.21
CA THR A 116 2.60 22.88 8.36
C THR A 116 1.47 23.82 8.77
N ARG A 117 0.23 23.32 8.94
CA ARG A 117 -0.95 24.11 9.30
C ARG A 117 -1.53 23.63 10.63
N SER A 118 -1.13 24.30 11.71
CA SER A 118 -1.53 23.94 13.08
C SER A 118 -3.05 24.03 13.37
N TYR A 119 -3.81 24.68 12.50
CA TYR A 119 -5.27 24.75 12.61
C TYR A 119 -5.99 23.52 12.04
N LEU A 120 -5.27 22.64 11.32
CA LEU A 120 -5.79 21.38 10.80
C LEU A 120 -5.39 20.23 11.73
N ALA A 121 -6.32 19.32 12.00
CA ALA A 121 -6.06 18.18 12.89
C ALA A 121 -5.21 17.07 12.23
N GLY A 122 -5.05 17.10 10.91
CA GLY A 122 -4.32 16.09 10.13
C GLY A 122 -5.08 15.71 8.86
N MET A 123 -4.73 14.54 8.31
CA MET A 123 -5.34 14.00 7.09
C MET A 123 -5.54 12.47 7.18
N PHE A 124 -6.57 11.98 6.49
CA PHE A 124 -6.83 10.57 6.25
C PHE A 124 -6.47 10.23 4.79
N ILE A 125 -5.52 9.32 4.60
CA ILE A 125 -5.02 8.97 3.27
C ILE A 125 -5.96 7.97 2.61
N TRP A 126 -6.29 8.22 1.34
CA TRP A 126 -6.90 7.26 0.43
C TRP A 126 -5.81 6.45 -0.28
N THR A 127 -5.49 5.22 0.12
CA THR A 127 -6.06 4.42 1.24
C THR A 127 -4.97 3.74 2.08
N GLY A 128 -5.37 3.19 3.23
CA GLY A 128 -4.50 2.31 4.05
C GLY A 128 -4.03 1.07 3.31
N PHE A 129 -5.00 0.24 2.90
CA PHE A 129 -4.81 -0.96 2.10
C PHE A 129 -5.47 -0.78 0.74
N ASP A 130 -4.96 -1.49 -0.26
CA ASP A 130 -5.75 -1.74 -1.45
C ASP A 130 -7.03 -2.52 -1.10
N TYR A 131 -8.04 -2.36 -1.92
CA TYR A 131 -9.34 -3.03 -1.82
C TYR A 131 -9.80 -3.53 -3.19
N ARG A 132 -10.79 -4.43 -3.21
CA ARG A 132 -11.38 -4.94 -4.46
C ARG A 132 -12.26 -3.89 -5.13
N GLY A 133 -12.25 -3.86 -6.46
CA GLY A 133 -12.96 -2.88 -7.25
C GLY A 133 -12.22 -1.55 -7.35
N GLU A 134 -12.87 -0.55 -7.93
CA GLU A 134 -12.33 0.80 -8.18
C GLU A 134 -10.86 0.80 -8.67
N PRO A 135 -10.56 0.11 -9.77
CA PRO A 135 -9.18 -0.04 -10.26
C PRO A 135 -8.64 1.22 -10.96
N THR A 136 -9.05 2.41 -10.52
CA THR A 136 -8.61 3.70 -11.04
C THR A 136 -7.08 3.77 -11.02
N PRO A 137 -6.42 4.17 -12.13
CA PRO A 137 -6.97 4.86 -13.30
C PRO A 137 -7.48 3.95 -14.42
N TYR A 138 -7.49 2.64 -14.20
CA TYR A 138 -7.81 1.66 -15.22
C TYR A 138 -9.22 1.06 -15.05
N GLY A 139 -9.49 0.02 -15.85
CA GLY A 139 -10.65 -0.83 -15.76
C GLY A 139 -10.21 -2.29 -15.88
N TRP A 140 -11.00 -3.14 -16.52
CA TRP A 140 -10.58 -4.52 -16.83
C TRP A 140 -9.23 -4.56 -17.58
N PRO A 141 -8.30 -5.50 -17.30
CA PRO A 141 -8.42 -6.64 -16.38
C PRO A 141 -8.18 -6.32 -14.90
N SER A 142 -7.93 -5.08 -14.52
CA SER A 142 -7.70 -4.75 -13.11
C SER A 142 -8.95 -4.94 -12.26
N VAL A 143 -8.79 -5.64 -11.13
CA VAL A 143 -9.87 -6.03 -10.22
C VAL A 143 -9.67 -5.50 -8.79
N THR A 144 -8.54 -4.87 -8.50
CA THR A 144 -8.28 -4.18 -7.23
C THR A 144 -7.81 -2.75 -7.45
N SER A 145 -7.86 -1.96 -6.39
CA SER A 145 -7.38 -0.59 -6.38
C SER A 145 -5.85 -0.50 -6.48
N TYR A 146 -5.37 0.73 -6.71
CA TYR A 146 -3.95 1.10 -6.71
C TYR A 146 -3.58 2.09 -5.58
N PHE A 147 -4.57 2.52 -4.80
CA PHE A 147 -4.46 3.63 -3.84
C PHE A 147 -3.73 3.26 -2.55
N GLY A 148 -3.75 1.98 -2.19
CA GLY A 148 -3.29 1.49 -0.91
C GLY A 148 -1.80 1.70 -0.71
N MET A 149 -1.42 2.12 0.49
CA MET A 149 -0.01 2.12 0.92
C MET A 149 0.49 0.70 1.23
N MET A 150 -0.44 -0.20 1.52
CA MET A 150 -0.24 -1.65 1.51
C MET A 150 -1.08 -2.24 0.38
N ASP A 151 -0.58 -3.32 -0.22
CA ASP A 151 -1.39 -4.09 -1.17
C ASP A 151 -2.49 -4.90 -0.46
N MET A 152 -3.34 -5.57 -1.25
CA MET A 152 -4.43 -6.43 -0.76
C MET A 152 -3.98 -7.57 0.18
N CYS A 153 -2.71 -7.96 0.11
CA CYS A 153 -2.12 -9.02 0.93
C CYS A 153 -1.41 -8.46 2.18
N GLY A 154 -1.42 -7.14 2.37
CA GLY A 154 -0.78 -6.45 3.48
C GLY A 154 0.73 -6.26 3.35
N PHE A 155 1.27 -6.44 2.14
CA PHE A 155 2.66 -6.07 1.89
C PHE A 155 2.77 -4.55 1.67
N PRO A 156 3.71 -3.87 2.35
CA PRO A 156 3.88 -2.43 2.17
C PRO A 156 4.40 -2.10 0.77
N LYS A 157 3.83 -1.06 0.17
CA LYS A 157 4.43 -0.31 -0.94
C LYS A 157 5.39 0.73 -0.39
N ASP A 158 6.21 1.33 -1.25
CA ASP A 158 7.25 2.28 -0.83
C ASP A 158 6.71 3.49 -0.05
N ASN A 159 5.51 3.97 -0.40
CA ASN A 159 4.84 5.10 0.28
C ASN A 159 4.57 4.86 1.77
N ALA A 160 4.44 3.59 2.21
CA ALA A 160 4.33 3.29 3.64
C ALA A 160 5.56 3.76 4.43
N PHE A 161 6.74 3.72 3.81
CA PHE A 161 8.00 4.15 4.42
C PHE A 161 8.21 5.66 4.39
N TYR A 162 7.62 6.36 3.41
CA TYR A 162 7.54 7.84 3.44
C TYR A 162 6.82 8.29 4.71
N LEU A 163 5.62 7.77 4.95
CA LEU A 163 4.84 8.16 6.13
C LEU A 163 5.49 7.70 7.43
N LYS A 164 6.06 6.49 7.46
CA LYS A 164 6.82 6.03 8.63
C LYS A 164 7.94 7.01 9.00
N SER A 165 8.59 7.62 8.01
CA SER A 165 9.64 8.62 8.23
C SER A 165 9.09 9.86 8.94
N TRP A 166 7.90 10.33 8.58
CA TRP A 166 7.39 11.63 9.03
C TRP A 166 6.33 11.58 10.14
N TRP A 167 5.69 10.43 10.37
CA TRP A 167 4.70 10.23 11.45
C TRP A 167 5.31 9.67 12.74
N GLY A 168 6.44 8.96 12.63
CA GLY A 168 7.12 8.34 13.76
C GLY A 168 8.37 9.13 14.19
N ASN A 169 8.84 8.83 15.40
CA ASN A 169 10.10 9.38 15.92
C ASN A 169 11.29 8.41 15.74
N GLU A 170 11.01 7.15 15.40
CA GLU A 170 12.05 6.15 15.15
C GLU A 170 12.86 6.51 13.90
N PRO A 171 14.19 6.35 13.92
CA PRO A 171 15.00 6.54 12.72
C PRO A 171 14.54 5.63 11.56
N VAL A 172 14.27 6.23 10.41
CA VAL A 172 13.89 5.53 9.17
C VAL A 172 14.89 5.85 8.07
N LEU A 173 15.27 4.84 7.30
CA LEU A 173 15.96 4.98 6.03
C LEU A 173 15.47 3.86 5.10
N HIS A 174 14.64 4.21 4.13
CA HIS A 174 14.14 3.31 3.11
C HIS A 174 14.67 3.75 1.74
N LEU A 175 15.24 2.81 1.01
CA LEU A 175 15.84 3.05 -0.31
C LEU A 175 14.98 2.36 -1.37
N LEU A 176 14.64 3.07 -2.42
CA LEU A 176 13.93 2.54 -3.58
C LEU A 176 14.60 3.06 -4.86
N PRO A 177 14.58 2.31 -5.97
CA PRO A 177 13.87 1.04 -6.18
C PRO A 177 14.70 -0.19 -5.78
N HIS A 178 14.31 -1.38 -6.25
CA HIS A 178 15.21 -2.54 -6.25
C HIS A 178 16.39 -2.34 -7.24
N TRP A 179 17.40 -3.22 -7.22
CA TRP A 179 18.62 -3.06 -8.05
C TRP A 179 18.83 -4.18 -9.08
N ASN A 180 17.74 -4.66 -9.69
CA ASN A 180 17.72 -5.65 -10.76
C ASN A 180 17.13 -5.03 -12.04
N TRP A 181 18.00 -4.53 -12.91
CA TRP A 181 17.63 -3.84 -14.16
C TRP A 181 18.37 -4.44 -15.36
N GLU A 182 18.37 -5.77 -15.46
CA GLU A 182 19.03 -6.50 -16.56
C GLU A 182 18.61 -5.92 -17.92
N GLY A 183 19.60 -5.55 -18.74
CA GLY A 183 19.39 -4.92 -20.05
C GLY A 183 19.31 -3.39 -20.01
N MET A 184 19.43 -2.77 -18.85
CA MET A 184 19.48 -1.30 -18.67
C MET A 184 20.85 -0.83 -18.18
N GLU A 185 21.92 -1.60 -18.38
CA GLU A 185 23.27 -1.22 -17.97
C GLU A 185 23.69 0.13 -18.57
N GLY A 186 24.02 1.10 -17.72
CA GLY A 186 24.37 2.46 -18.11
C GLY A 186 23.19 3.44 -18.16
N GLU A 187 21.95 2.96 -18.19
CA GLU A 187 20.76 3.82 -18.16
C GLU A 187 20.51 4.41 -16.76
N GLU A 188 19.97 5.63 -16.72
CA GLU A 188 19.70 6.30 -15.44
C GLU A 188 18.43 5.75 -14.77
N ILE A 189 18.58 5.36 -13.51
CA ILE A 189 17.49 4.99 -12.61
C ILE A 189 17.33 6.08 -11.56
N ASP A 190 16.09 6.54 -11.34
CA ASP A 190 15.75 7.48 -10.26
C ASP A 190 15.79 6.72 -8.92
N VAL A 191 16.82 6.94 -8.11
CA VAL A 191 16.95 6.34 -6.77
C VAL A 191 16.39 7.31 -5.75
N TRP A 192 15.35 6.93 -5.02
CA TRP A 192 14.78 7.73 -3.95
C TRP A 192 15.11 7.15 -2.57
N ALA A 193 15.21 8.04 -1.58
CA ALA A 193 15.30 7.68 -0.17
C ALA A 193 14.25 8.41 0.66
N TYR A 194 13.46 7.63 1.41
CA TYR A 194 12.59 8.13 2.47
C TYR A 194 13.32 8.01 3.81
N SER A 195 13.45 9.12 4.53
CA SER A 195 14.18 9.15 5.80
C SER A 195 13.80 10.35 6.65
N ASN A 196 13.98 10.21 7.96
CA ASN A 196 13.98 11.31 8.94
C ASN A 196 15.36 11.53 9.58
N CYS A 197 16.41 11.03 8.92
CA CYS A 197 17.79 11.45 9.19
C CYS A 197 18.01 12.88 8.68
N ASP A 198 19.03 13.57 9.20
CA ASP A 198 19.37 14.93 8.79
C ASP A 198 19.97 14.94 7.37
N GLU A 199 20.75 13.91 7.04
CA GLU A 199 21.38 13.73 5.73
C GLU A 199 21.39 12.25 5.33
N VAL A 200 21.45 11.98 4.03
CA VAL A 200 21.68 10.64 3.48
C VAL A 200 22.78 10.71 2.43
N GLU A 201 23.69 9.75 2.45
CA GLU A 201 24.74 9.59 1.44
C GLU A 201 24.57 8.25 0.71
N LEU A 202 24.53 8.30 -0.61
CA LEU A 202 24.33 7.15 -1.47
C LEU A 202 25.65 6.65 -2.05
N PHE A 203 25.80 5.34 -2.16
CA PHE A 203 26.97 4.67 -2.72
C PHE A 203 26.53 3.62 -3.74
N LEU A 204 27.23 3.54 -4.86
CA LEU A 204 27.14 2.42 -5.80
C LEU A 204 28.50 1.74 -5.85
N ASN A 205 28.54 0.44 -5.53
CA ASN A 205 29.77 -0.36 -5.56
C ASN A 205 30.93 0.32 -4.78
N LYS A 206 30.62 0.80 -3.58
CA LYS A 206 31.53 1.53 -2.66
C LYS A 206 31.99 2.92 -3.13
N LYS A 207 31.55 3.40 -4.30
CA LYS A 207 31.78 4.77 -4.76
C LYS A 207 30.65 5.68 -4.30
N SER A 208 30.98 6.76 -3.61
CA SER A 208 29.98 7.77 -3.20
C SER A 208 29.37 8.44 -4.42
N LEU A 209 28.05 8.60 -4.40
CA LEU A 209 27.24 9.35 -5.34
C LEU A 209 26.76 10.69 -4.74
N GLY A 210 27.34 11.06 -3.59
CA GLY A 210 27.09 12.33 -2.92
C GLY A 210 26.13 12.23 -1.75
N ARG A 211 26.34 13.12 -0.78
CA ARG A 211 25.50 13.33 0.40
C ARG A 211 24.49 14.44 0.14
N LYS A 212 23.24 14.23 0.53
CA LYS A 212 22.16 15.22 0.43
C LYS A 212 21.52 15.44 1.80
N LYS A 213 21.19 16.69 2.09
CA LYS A 213 20.43 17.09 3.28
C LYS A 213 18.95 16.78 3.10
N MET A 214 18.33 16.18 4.11
CA MET A 214 16.89 15.90 4.11
C MET A 214 16.12 17.15 4.51
N GLU A 215 15.32 17.68 3.60
CA GLU A 215 14.38 18.74 3.95
C GLU A 215 13.15 18.14 4.65
N GLN A 216 12.63 18.87 5.64
CA GLN A 216 11.52 18.38 6.44
C GLN A 216 10.29 18.07 5.56
N TYR A 217 9.70 16.90 5.77
CA TYR A 217 8.56 16.35 5.02
C TYR A 217 8.85 16.01 3.55
N GLY A 218 10.11 15.99 3.12
CA GLY A 218 10.49 15.64 1.74
C GLY A 218 10.95 14.19 1.55
N HIS A 219 11.57 13.96 0.41
CA HIS A 219 12.42 12.81 0.11
C HIS A 219 13.74 13.28 -0.53
N LEU A 220 14.68 12.34 -0.70
CA LEU A 220 15.90 12.57 -1.47
C LEU A 220 15.89 11.72 -2.72
N GLU A 221 16.47 12.24 -3.81
CA GLU A 221 16.53 11.59 -5.11
C GLU A 221 17.95 11.67 -5.70
N TRP A 222 18.40 10.64 -6.42
CA TRP A 222 19.60 10.63 -7.26
C TRP A 222 19.29 10.00 -8.61
N LYS A 223 19.89 10.50 -9.69
CA LYS A 223 19.95 9.79 -10.97
C LYS A 223 21.20 8.94 -11.00
N VAL A 224 21.03 7.63 -11.16
CA VAL A 224 22.13 6.66 -11.04
C VAL A 224 22.16 5.78 -12.27
N ALA A 225 23.24 5.86 -13.06
CA ALA A 225 23.50 4.94 -14.15
C ALA A 225 23.59 3.51 -13.60
N TYR A 226 22.75 2.61 -14.09
CA TYR A 226 22.66 1.26 -13.55
C TYR A 226 23.94 0.48 -13.83
N GLN A 227 24.49 -0.08 -12.74
CA GLN A 227 25.52 -1.09 -12.78
C GLN A 227 25.13 -2.19 -11.79
N PRO A 228 25.15 -3.48 -12.19
CA PRO A 228 24.95 -4.57 -11.26
C PRO A 228 25.89 -4.47 -10.06
N GLY A 229 25.38 -4.81 -8.87
CA GLY A 229 26.16 -4.80 -7.65
C GLY A 229 25.37 -4.37 -6.44
N THR A 230 25.94 -3.45 -5.65
CA THR A 230 25.36 -3.01 -4.37
C THR A 230 25.15 -1.50 -4.38
N LEU A 231 23.88 -1.11 -4.24
CA LEU A 231 23.47 0.24 -3.91
C LEU A 231 23.25 0.33 -2.41
N GLU A 232 23.95 1.25 -1.75
CA GLU A 232 23.96 1.39 -0.29
C GLU A 232 23.78 2.86 0.10
N ALA A 233 22.82 3.12 0.98
CA ALA A 233 22.57 4.43 1.54
C ALA A 233 22.92 4.44 3.04
N PHE A 234 23.54 5.51 3.51
CA PHE A 234 23.81 5.75 4.92
C PHE A 234 23.07 6.98 5.41
N GLY A 235 22.31 6.84 6.49
CA GLY A 235 21.58 7.93 7.15
C GLY A 235 22.39 8.52 8.28
N TYR A 236 22.45 9.85 8.35
CA TYR A 236 23.22 10.59 9.34
C TYR A 236 22.31 11.44 10.23
N LYS A 237 22.60 11.46 11.53
CA LYS A 237 21.97 12.35 12.51
C LYS A 237 23.04 13.03 13.34
N ASN A 238 23.03 14.36 13.42
CA ASN A 238 24.09 15.17 14.01
C ASN A 238 25.49 14.80 13.49
N GLY A 239 25.60 14.58 12.17
CA GLY A 239 26.84 14.17 11.49
C GLY A 239 27.30 12.72 11.74
N LYS A 240 26.61 11.95 12.60
CA LYS A 240 26.94 10.55 12.88
C LYS A 240 26.09 9.61 12.02
N LYS A 241 26.73 8.60 11.43
CA LYS A 241 26.05 7.51 10.72
C LYS A 241 25.25 6.67 11.72
N ILE A 242 23.94 6.57 11.53
CA ILE A 242 23.03 5.83 12.44
C ILE A 242 22.26 4.70 11.75
N LEU A 243 22.13 4.74 10.43
CA LEU A 243 21.38 3.75 9.65
C LEU A 243 22.10 3.42 8.36
N SER A 244 21.81 2.23 7.83
CA SER A 244 22.16 1.81 6.48
C SER A 244 20.98 1.11 5.82
N SER A 245 20.77 1.36 4.53
CA SER A 245 19.80 0.65 3.69
C SER A 245 20.49 0.17 2.42
N VAL A 246 20.22 -1.07 2.02
CA VAL A 246 20.97 -1.75 0.96
C VAL A 246 20.02 -2.39 -0.05
N ARG A 247 20.34 -2.23 -1.34
CA ARG A 247 19.74 -2.93 -2.47
C ARG A 247 20.85 -3.61 -3.26
N LYS A 248 20.69 -4.91 -3.52
CA LYS A 248 21.68 -5.71 -4.25
C LYS A 248 21.03 -6.31 -5.49
N THR A 249 21.77 -6.33 -6.58
CA THR A 249 21.40 -7.13 -7.75
C THR A 249 21.42 -8.59 -7.36
N THR A 250 20.27 -9.27 -7.48
CA THR A 250 20.15 -10.69 -7.14
C THR A 250 20.58 -11.60 -8.29
N GLY A 251 20.96 -12.82 -7.95
CA GLY A 251 21.14 -13.89 -8.93
C GLY A 251 19.82 -14.46 -9.45
N LYS A 252 19.93 -15.55 -10.21
CA LYS A 252 18.78 -16.36 -10.64
C LYS A 252 18.05 -16.93 -9.43
N ILE A 253 16.76 -17.15 -9.63
CA ILE A 253 15.84 -17.78 -8.68
C ILE A 253 16.32 -19.20 -8.36
N GLU A 254 16.36 -19.54 -7.07
CA GLU A 254 16.87 -20.83 -6.59
C GLU A 254 15.96 -21.48 -5.54
N LYS A 255 15.37 -20.70 -4.63
CA LYS A 255 14.66 -21.23 -3.45
C LYS A 255 13.34 -20.50 -3.19
N ILE A 256 12.43 -21.19 -2.51
CA ILE A 256 11.25 -20.61 -1.87
C ILE A 256 11.52 -20.56 -0.37
N LYS A 257 11.22 -19.42 0.26
CA LYS A 257 11.35 -19.18 1.69
C LYS A 257 9.98 -18.81 2.26
N LEU A 258 9.61 -19.48 3.35
CA LEU A 258 8.35 -19.27 4.07
C LEU A 258 8.65 -18.56 5.39
N ILE A 259 7.92 -17.49 5.68
CA ILE A 259 8.07 -16.71 6.90
C ILE A 259 6.70 -16.58 7.54
N SER A 260 6.53 -17.15 8.73
CA SER A 260 5.29 -16.98 9.50
C SER A 260 5.38 -15.76 10.39
N HIS A 261 4.33 -14.94 10.44
CA HIS A 261 4.22 -13.92 11.50
C HIS A 261 3.89 -14.51 12.88
N LYS A 262 3.46 -15.78 12.93
CA LYS A 262 3.03 -16.48 14.14
C LYS A 262 3.35 -17.97 14.08
N GLU A 263 4.20 -18.45 14.98
CA GLU A 263 4.70 -19.84 14.95
C GLU A 263 3.78 -20.86 15.63
N SER A 264 2.92 -20.42 16.55
CA SER A 264 2.02 -21.30 17.33
C SER A 264 0.58 -20.81 17.24
N LEU A 265 -0.34 -21.72 16.92
CA LEU A 265 -1.76 -21.41 16.70
C LEU A 265 -2.66 -22.20 17.65
N LYS A 266 -3.66 -21.52 18.22
CA LYS A 266 -4.80 -22.16 18.89
C LYS A 266 -5.83 -22.60 17.86
N LYS A 267 -6.29 -23.84 18.00
CA LYS A 267 -7.30 -24.43 17.12
C LYS A 267 -8.60 -23.61 17.14
N GLY A 268 -9.10 -23.27 15.95
CA GLY A 268 -10.43 -22.69 15.76
C GLY A 268 -10.54 -21.17 15.91
N THR A 269 -9.50 -20.49 16.41
CA THR A 269 -9.52 -19.03 16.60
C THR A 269 -8.37 -18.31 15.91
N ASP A 270 -7.24 -18.98 15.73
CA ASP A 270 -6.02 -18.32 15.29
C ASP A 270 -5.79 -18.48 13.78
N ILE A 271 -5.23 -17.43 13.19
CA ILE A 271 -4.76 -17.39 11.80
C ILE A 271 -3.25 -17.13 11.82
N ALA A 272 -2.51 -17.85 10.98
CA ALA A 272 -1.16 -17.47 10.56
C ALA A 272 -1.20 -16.96 9.11
N VAL A 273 -0.53 -15.85 8.88
CA VAL A 273 -0.18 -15.32 7.57
C VAL A 273 1.26 -15.75 7.32
N ILE A 274 1.46 -16.50 6.24
CA ILE A 274 2.76 -17.01 5.82
C ILE A 274 3.19 -16.18 4.61
N THR A 275 4.22 -15.36 4.77
CA THR A 275 4.86 -14.67 3.65
C THR A 275 5.70 -15.67 2.86
N VAL A 276 5.55 -15.62 1.53
CA VAL A 276 6.25 -16.50 0.59
C VAL A 276 7.20 -15.64 -0.24
N GLU A 277 8.49 -15.91 -0.11
CA GLU A 277 9.54 -15.21 -0.85
C GLU A 277 10.22 -16.18 -1.81
N VAL A 278 10.51 -15.71 -3.02
CA VAL A 278 11.40 -16.40 -3.96
C VAL A 278 12.79 -15.76 -3.85
N THR A 279 13.82 -16.56 -3.61
CA THR A 279 15.17 -16.06 -3.34
C THR A 279 16.21 -16.65 -4.28
N ASP A 280 17.31 -15.92 -4.46
CA ASP A 280 18.50 -16.43 -5.13
C ASP A 280 19.29 -17.42 -4.24
N ARG A 281 20.39 -17.97 -4.78
CA ARG A 281 21.26 -18.91 -4.06
C ARG A 281 21.86 -18.34 -2.75
N ASN A 282 21.98 -17.02 -2.63
CA ASN A 282 22.51 -16.32 -1.47
C ASN A 282 21.41 -15.95 -0.46
N GLY A 283 20.15 -16.30 -0.73
CA GLY A 283 19.01 -15.99 0.12
C GLY A 283 18.46 -14.57 -0.03
N LEU A 284 18.85 -13.83 -1.07
CA LEU A 284 18.28 -12.52 -1.38
C LEU A 284 16.95 -12.67 -2.11
N GLN A 285 15.91 -11.96 -1.68
CA GLN A 285 14.61 -11.94 -2.37
C GLN A 285 14.79 -11.40 -3.80
N VAL A 286 14.34 -12.17 -4.79
CA VAL A 286 14.37 -11.76 -6.20
C VAL A 286 13.15 -10.87 -6.47
N PRO A 287 13.34 -9.55 -6.69
CA PRO A 287 12.24 -8.59 -6.69
C PRO A 287 11.36 -8.67 -7.96
N THR A 288 11.86 -9.32 -9.01
CA THR A 288 11.19 -9.50 -10.31
C THR A 288 10.55 -10.88 -10.48
N ALA A 289 10.57 -11.72 -9.44
CA ALA A 289 10.03 -13.07 -9.51
C ALA A 289 8.50 -13.06 -9.63
N ASN A 290 7.97 -13.86 -10.56
CA ASN A 290 6.54 -14.04 -10.82
C ASN A 290 6.16 -15.54 -10.96
N ASN A 291 6.93 -16.42 -10.33
CA ASN A 291 6.76 -17.86 -10.45
C ASN A 291 5.41 -18.33 -9.90
N GLU A 292 4.81 -19.31 -10.57
CA GLU A 292 3.69 -20.06 -10.02
C GLU A 292 4.16 -20.91 -8.82
N ILE A 293 3.43 -20.84 -7.71
CA ILE A 293 3.74 -21.56 -6.46
C ILE A 293 2.54 -22.42 -6.08
N THR A 294 2.78 -23.72 -5.90
CA THR A 294 1.79 -24.66 -5.38
C THR A 294 1.97 -24.83 -3.87
N PHE A 295 0.86 -24.86 -3.14
CA PHE A 295 0.86 -25.03 -1.69
C PHE A 295 0.27 -26.38 -1.29
N GLU A 296 0.88 -27.01 -0.29
CA GLU A 296 0.35 -28.17 0.41
C GLU A 296 0.49 -27.89 1.92
N ILE A 297 -0.54 -28.22 2.71
CA ILE A 297 -0.49 -28.17 4.17
C ILE A 297 -0.69 -29.57 4.74
N LYS A 298 0.16 -29.95 5.71
CA LYS A 298 0.04 -31.18 6.48
C LYS A 298 -0.31 -30.86 7.92
N GLY A 299 -1.10 -31.72 8.57
CA GLY A 299 -1.54 -31.54 9.95
C GLY A 299 -2.96 -30.96 10.06
N GLY A 300 -3.30 -30.41 11.23
CA GLY A 300 -4.68 -29.99 11.56
C GLY A 300 -5.09 -28.59 11.10
N GLY A 301 -4.27 -27.92 10.28
CA GLY A 301 -4.54 -26.59 9.74
C GLY A 301 -5.23 -26.64 8.37
N LYS A 302 -5.76 -25.48 7.93
CA LYS A 302 -6.31 -25.30 6.58
C LYS A 302 -5.82 -23.99 5.99
N ILE A 303 -5.44 -24.00 4.72
CA ILE A 303 -5.18 -22.77 3.97
C ILE A 303 -6.54 -22.16 3.60
N ILE A 304 -6.81 -20.94 4.08
CA ILE A 304 -8.08 -20.24 3.85
C ILE A 304 -7.99 -19.20 2.73
N GLY A 305 -6.78 -18.81 2.35
CA GLY A 305 -6.55 -17.92 1.22
C GLY A 305 -5.08 -17.85 0.79
N VAL A 306 -4.89 -17.37 -0.44
CA VAL A 306 -3.60 -17.10 -1.09
C VAL A 306 -3.72 -15.78 -1.85
N GLY A 307 -2.61 -15.14 -2.19
CA GLY A 307 -2.64 -13.91 -2.97
C GLY A 307 -1.25 -13.32 -3.14
N ASN A 308 -1.13 -12.40 -4.09
CA ASN A 308 0.12 -11.71 -4.42
C ASN A 308 -0.02 -10.19 -4.48
N GLY A 309 -1.24 -9.64 -4.36
CA GLY A 309 -1.49 -8.20 -4.42
C GLY A 309 -1.34 -7.58 -5.82
N ASP A 310 -1.19 -8.38 -6.88
CA ASP A 310 -1.19 -7.88 -8.26
C ASP A 310 -2.62 -7.44 -8.64
N PRO A 311 -2.83 -6.15 -8.99
CA PRO A 311 -4.16 -5.63 -9.29
C PRO A 311 -4.81 -6.22 -10.53
N THR A 312 -4.03 -6.88 -11.39
CA THR A 312 -4.47 -7.50 -12.65
C THR A 312 -4.58 -9.02 -12.55
N SER A 313 -4.24 -9.62 -11.40
CA SER A 313 -4.38 -11.06 -11.21
C SER A 313 -5.84 -11.45 -11.01
N HIS A 314 -6.24 -12.49 -11.74
CA HIS A 314 -7.55 -13.15 -11.60
C HIS A 314 -7.43 -14.51 -10.89
N GLU A 315 -6.28 -14.79 -10.30
CA GLU A 315 -6.08 -15.99 -9.50
C GLU A 315 -7.05 -16.02 -8.32
N LYS A 316 -7.40 -17.22 -7.87
CA LYS A 316 -8.38 -17.36 -6.80
C LYS A 316 -7.74 -17.06 -5.46
N ASP A 317 -8.18 -15.97 -4.81
CA ASP A 317 -7.73 -15.68 -3.45
C ASP A 317 -8.19 -16.72 -2.43
N LYS A 318 -9.26 -17.46 -2.73
CA LYS A 318 -9.68 -18.62 -1.95
C LYS A 318 -8.85 -19.82 -2.39
N PHE A 319 -8.06 -20.35 -1.47
CA PHE A 319 -7.36 -21.61 -1.71
C PHE A 319 -8.37 -22.74 -1.93
N ILE A 320 -8.18 -23.46 -3.04
CA ILE A 320 -8.94 -24.66 -3.38
C ILE A 320 -7.93 -25.80 -3.36
N ASP A 321 -8.16 -26.79 -2.50
CA ASP A 321 -7.34 -27.99 -2.48
C ASP A 321 -7.26 -28.58 -3.88
N ALA A 322 -6.06 -28.97 -4.33
CA ALA A 322 -5.89 -29.60 -5.62
C ALA A 322 -6.78 -30.86 -5.69
N ILE A 323 -7.86 -30.79 -6.47
CA ILE A 323 -8.72 -31.94 -6.72
C ILE A 323 -8.00 -32.82 -7.73
N SER A 324 -7.26 -33.82 -7.26
CA SER A 324 -6.78 -34.89 -8.12
C SER A 324 -7.96 -35.77 -8.50
N ASN A 325 -8.47 -35.62 -9.73
CA ASN A 325 -9.37 -36.61 -10.30
C ASN A 325 -8.56 -37.88 -10.57
N VAL A 326 -8.79 -38.93 -9.79
CA VAL A 326 -8.19 -40.24 -10.05
C VAL A 326 -9.10 -40.98 -11.03
N SER A 327 -8.60 -41.24 -12.24
CA SER A 327 -9.28 -42.14 -13.18
C SER A 327 -9.33 -43.54 -12.58
N ILE A 328 -10.54 -44.05 -12.30
CA ILE A 328 -10.72 -45.46 -11.94
C ILE A 328 -10.57 -46.28 -13.22
N THR A 329 -9.39 -46.84 -13.46
CA THR A 329 -9.08 -47.59 -14.69
C THR A 329 -9.19 -49.10 -14.54
N ASN A 330 -9.44 -49.62 -13.33
CA ASN A 330 -9.42 -51.05 -13.01
C ASN A 330 -10.54 -51.45 -12.03
N LEU A 331 -11.77 -51.02 -12.28
CA LEU A 331 -12.92 -51.49 -11.50
C LEU A 331 -13.13 -52.98 -11.84
N LYS A 332 -12.90 -53.87 -10.87
CA LYS A 332 -13.14 -55.31 -11.01
C LYS A 332 -14.34 -55.69 -10.15
N GLU A 333 -15.31 -56.34 -10.76
CA GLU A 333 -16.42 -56.96 -10.04
C GLU A 333 -15.92 -58.25 -9.38
N GLN A 334 -16.15 -58.39 -8.08
CA GLN A 334 -15.97 -59.68 -7.41
C GLN A 334 -17.26 -60.47 -7.57
N ALA A 335 -17.21 -61.57 -8.31
CA ALA A 335 -18.32 -62.52 -8.36
C ALA A 335 -18.51 -63.10 -6.94
N LEU A 336 -19.65 -62.81 -6.32
CA LEU A 336 -20.04 -63.45 -5.07
C LEU A 336 -20.53 -64.87 -5.40
N GLU A 337 -20.03 -65.87 -4.68
CA GLU A 337 -20.45 -67.27 -4.86
C GLU A 337 -21.92 -67.51 -4.45
N SER A 338 -22.57 -66.53 -3.81
CA SER A 338 -24.00 -66.59 -3.49
C SER A 338 -24.66 -65.21 -3.53
N SER A 339 -25.95 -65.18 -3.90
CA SER A 339 -26.78 -63.98 -4.01
C SER A 339 -27.28 -63.49 -2.65
N ILE A 340 -26.39 -63.31 -1.67
CA ILE A 340 -26.74 -62.62 -0.43
C ILE A 340 -26.42 -61.14 -0.62
N PHE A 341 -27.44 -60.36 -0.96
CA PHE A 341 -27.34 -58.91 -0.88
C PHE A 341 -27.04 -58.50 0.58
N PRO A 342 -26.06 -57.63 0.84
CA PRO A 342 -25.86 -57.07 2.16
C PRO A 342 -27.14 -56.33 2.57
N GLN A 343 -27.65 -56.65 3.75
CA GLN A 343 -28.95 -56.15 4.23
C GLN A 343 -28.93 -54.65 4.59
N GLN A 344 -27.80 -53.96 4.42
CA GLN A 344 -27.66 -52.51 4.55
C GLN A 344 -26.41 -52.04 3.78
N LEU A 345 -26.57 -50.90 3.09
CA LEU A 345 -25.50 -50.10 2.50
C LEU A 345 -24.94 -49.12 3.53
#